data_AF-A0A847FPY3-F1
#
_entry.id   AF-A0A847FPY3-F1
#
_cell.length_a   1.000
_cell.length_b   1.000
_cell.length_c   1.000
_cell.angle_alpha   90.00
_cell.angle_beta   90.00
_cell.angle_gamma   90.00
#
_symmetry.space_group_name_H-M   'P 1'
#
loop_
_entity.id
_entity.type
_entity.pdbx_description
1 polymer ?
#
loop_
_entity_poly.entity_id
_entity_poly.type
_entity_poly.pdbx_seq_one_letter_code
_entity_poly.pdbx_strand_id
1 'polypeptide(L)'
;MPLSTIEILHQDDALLVINKPTLLLSVPGRAEDNRDCLVTRLQENGYPEARIVHRLDWETSGVIVLARDADSHRELSRQFHDRETEKAYIALCWGEPERDSGRIELPLRYDPPTKPRHVVDHELGRHALTFWRVLERHGHYSRVELTPITGRSHQLRVHMLSIGHPLLGDRLYAHEEALAAHERLCLHASLLVLTHPQTGERMRFESAAPF
;
A
#
# COMPACT_ATOMS: atom_id res chain seq x y z
N MET A 1 7.25 -12.75 13.35
CA MET A 1 7.19 -13.61 12.15
C MET A 1 8.62 -13.86 11.67
N PRO A 2 9.02 -15.10 11.34
CA PRO A 2 10.37 -15.38 10.82
C PRO A 2 10.56 -14.82 9.40
N LEU A 3 11.79 -14.49 8.99
CA LEU A 3 12.09 -13.98 7.64
C LEU A 3 11.76 -14.95 6.52
N SER A 4 11.66 -16.25 6.83
CA SER A 4 11.21 -17.28 5.90
C SER A 4 9.81 -17.03 5.32
N THR A 5 9.09 -16.03 5.83
CA THR A 5 7.79 -15.57 5.33
C THR A 5 7.85 -14.30 4.49
N ILE A 6 9.02 -13.69 4.32
CA ILE A 6 9.23 -12.49 3.50
C ILE A 6 9.79 -12.95 2.15
N GLU A 7 8.94 -12.92 1.14
CA GLU A 7 9.31 -13.30 -0.22
C GLU A 7 10.05 -12.14 -0.92
N ILE A 8 11.24 -12.45 -1.45
CA ILE A 8 12.03 -11.54 -2.28
C ILE A 8 11.63 -11.78 -3.74
N LEU A 9 11.02 -10.78 -4.36
CA LEU A 9 10.61 -10.82 -5.76
C LEU A 9 11.77 -10.51 -6.71
N HIS A 10 12.69 -9.65 -6.28
CA HIS A 10 13.86 -9.25 -7.05
C HIS A 10 14.96 -8.70 -6.15
N GLN A 11 16.21 -8.93 -6.55
CA GLN A 11 17.39 -8.42 -5.88
C GLN A 11 18.52 -8.19 -6.88
N ASP A 12 19.12 -7.00 -6.84
CA ASP A 12 20.38 -6.65 -7.49
C ASP A 12 21.17 -5.69 -6.58
N ASP A 13 22.29 -5.12 -7.04
CA ASP A 13 23.13 -4.23 -6.24
C ASP A 13 22.46 -2.89 -5.87
N ALA A 14 21.42 -2.49 -6.57
CA ALA A 14 20.78 -1.18 -6.43
C ALA A 14 19.49 -1.23 -5.59
N LEU A 15 18.70 -2.30 -5.73
CA LEU A 15 17.37 -2.39 -5.14
C LEU A 15 16.99 -3.81 -4.70
N LEU A 16 16.04 -3.85 -3.78
CA LEU A 16 15.40 -5.06 -3.26
C LEU A 16 13.90 -4.91 -3.37
N VAL A 17 13.23 -5.85 -4.05
CA VAL A 17 11.76 -5.87 -4.17
C VAL A 17 11.21 -7.02 -3.37
N ILE A 18 10.25 -6.71 -2.51
CA ILE A 18 9.69 -7.63 -1.53
C ILE A 18 8.18 -7.74 -1.74
N ASN A 19 7.64 -8.95 -1.63
CA ASN A 19 6.22 -9.14 -1.36
C ASN A 19 6.01 -9.06 0.16
N LYS A 20 5.62 -7.88 0.66
CA LYS A 20 5.45 -7.64 2.09
C LYS A 20 4.25 -8.45 2.60
N PRO A 21 4.40 -9.27 3.66
CA PRO A 21 3.25 -9.91 4.29
C PRO A 21 2.34 -8.87 4.96
N THR A 22 1.09 -9.27 5.23
CA THR A 22 0.20 -8.49 6.10
C THR A 22 0.70 -8.52 7.55
N LEU A 23 0.22 -7.59 8.38
CA LEU A 23 0.58 -7.46 9.80
C LEU A 23 2.08 -7.25 10.05
N LEU A 24 2.76 -6.59 9.10
CA LEU A 24 4.16 -6.20 9.22
C LEU A 24 4.31 -4.72 8.85
N LEU A 25 4.87 -3.93 9.77
CA LEU A 25 5.14 -2.51 9.50
C LEU A 25 6.22 -2.38 8.43
N SER A 26 6.15 -1.34 7.59
CA SER A 26 7.24 -1.07 6.63
C SER A 26 8.48 -0.45 7.31
N VAL A 27 8.25 0.38 8.34
CA VAL A 27 9.27 1.12 9.11
C VAL A 27 9.00 0.99 10.60
N PRO A 28 9.97 1.26 11.49
CA PRO A 28 9.75 1.21 12.93
C PRO A 28 8.63 2.17 13.35
N GLY A 29 7.73 1.69 14.20
CA GLY A 29 6.75 2.50 14.87
C GLY A 29 7.38 3.43 15.91
N ARG A 30 6.58 4.37 16.42
CA ARG A 30 7.04 5.32 17.47
C ARG A 30 7.09 4.69 18.87
N ALA A 31 6.26 3.69 19.12
CA ALA A 31 6.23 2.97 20.40
C ALA A 31 7.29 1.87 20.41
N GLU A 32 7.86 1.61 21.59
CA GLU A 32 8.90 0.58 21.82
C GLU A 32 8.46 -0.79 21.27
N ASP A 33 7.20 -1.14 21.50
CA ASP A 33 6.59 -2.44 21.15
C ASP A 33 6.30 -2.58 19.63
N ASN A 34 6.45 -1.49 18.86
CA ASN A 34 6.18 -1.43 17.42
C ASN A 34 7.48 -1.29 16.59
N ARG A 35 8.63 -1.66 17.13
CA ARG A 35 9.91 -1.57 16.42
C ARG A 35 10.10 -2.67 15.36
N ASP A 36 9.43 -3.82 15.52
CA ASP A 36 9.50 -4.92 14.56
C ASP A 36 8.83 -4.54 13.22
N CYS A 37 9.63 -4.47 12.16
CA CYS A 37 9.19 -4.01 10.85
C CYS A 37 10.05 -4.62 9.72
N LEU A 38 9.61 -4.44 8.48
CA LEU A 38 10.27 -4.96 7.30
C LEU A 38 11.73 -4.52 7.21
N VAL A 39 12.01 -3.22 7.30
CA VAL A 39 13.36 -2.70 7.07
C VAL A 39 14.35 -3.19 8.12
N THR A 40 13.98 -3.21 9.42
CA THR A 40 14.88 -3.70 10.47
C THR A 40 15.14 -5.19 10.32
N ARG A 41 14.11 -5.99 9.99
CA ARG A 41 14.29 -7.42 9.71
C ARG A 41 15.24 -7.66 8.55
N LEU A 42 15.12 -6.93 7.44
CA LEU A 42 16.03 -7.06 6.30
C LEU A 42 17.47 -6.66 6.68
N GLN A 43 17.63 -5.55 7.41
CA GLN A 43 18.94 -5.06 7.85
C GLN A 43 19.66 -6.03 8.78
N GLU A 44 18.93 -6.67 9.69
CA GLU A 44 19.45 -7.67 10.61
C GLU A 44 19.78 -9.01 9.90
N ASN A 45 19.33 -9.21 8.66
CA ASN A 45 19.34 -10.50 7.99
C ASN A 45 19.80 -10.43 6.53
N GLY A 46 21.00 -9.88 6.33
CA GLY A 46 21.72 -9.97 5.05
C GLY A 46 21.65 -8.73 4.16
N TYR A 47 20.84 -7.72 4.53
CA TYR A 47 20.73 -6.45 3.79
C TYR A 47 20.89 -5.23 4.70
N PRO A 48 22.02 -5.11 5.45
CA PRO A 48 22.26 -3.99 6.38
C PRO A 48 22.12 -2.60 5.72
N GLU A 49 22.30 -2.53 4.41
CA GLU A 49 22.21 -1.34 3.59
C GLU A 49 20.79 -0.96 3.15
N ALA A 50 19.79 -1.82 3.37
CA ALA A 50 18.43 -1.61 2.91
C ALA A 50 17.80 -0.32 3.45
N ARG A 51 17.20 0.48 2.56
CA ARG A 51 16.60 1.78 2.87
C ARG A 51 15.20 1.88 2.28
N ILE A 52 14.27 2.38 3.09
CA ILE A 52 12.87 2.56 2.70
C ILE A 52 12.70 3.84 1.87
N VAL A 53 12.12 3.70 0.68
CA VAL A 53 11.79 4.83 -0.22
C VAL A 53 10.28 5.11 -0.28
N HIS A 54 9.45 4.11 0.04
CA HIS A 54 7.99 4.22 0.17
C HIS A 54 7.46 3.20 1.17
N ARG A 55 6.19 3.32 1.57
CA ARG A 55 5.62 2.49 2.65
C ARG A 55 4.27 1.91 2.27
N LEU A 56 4.02 0.70 2.75
CA LEU A 56 2.70 0.10 2.84
C LEU A 56 2.20 0.13 4.29
N ASP A 57 0.88 0.22 4.47
CA ASP A 57 0.24 0.14 5.79
C ASP A 57 0.53 -1.22 6.44
N TRP A 58 0.43 -1.28 7.77
CA TRP A 58 0.68 -2.49 8.57
C TRP A 58 -0.11 -3.71 8.05
N GLU A 59 -1.41 -3.54 7.78
CA GLU A 59 -2.31 -4.61 7.32
C GLU A 59 -2.27 -4.83 5.80
N THR A 60 -1.72 -3.89 5.02
CA THR A 60 -1.61 -4.03 3.56
C THR A 60 -0.49 -4.99 3.21
N SER A 61 -0.71 -5.93 2.29
CA SER A 61 0.33 -6.82 1.75
C SER A 61 0.77 -6.38 0.34
N GLY A 62 1.81 -6.99 -0.20
CA GLY A 62 2.18 -6.87 -1.61
C GLY A 62 3.50 -6.16 -1.86
N VAL A 63 3.71 -5.78 -3.12
CA VAL A 63 4.97 -5.30 -3.66
C VAL A 63 5.43 -4.00 -2.97
N ILE A 64 6.64 -4.02 -2.44
CA ILE A 64 7.37 -2.86 -1.90
C ILE A 64 8.82 -2.92 -2.38
N VAL A 65 9.43 -1.75 -2.65
CA VAL A 65 10.82 -1.63 -3.08
C VAL A 65 11.63 -0.91 -2.01
N LEU A 66 12.85 -1.37 -1.79
CA LEU A 66 13.86 -0.77 -0.95
C LEU A 66 15.10 -0.48 -1.80
N ALA A 67 15.77 0.62 -1.51
CA ALA A 67 17.08 0.90 -2.09
C ALA A 67 18.17 0.18 -1.28
N ARG A 68 19.27 -0.20 -1.95
CA ARG A 68 20.42 -0.83 -1.31
C ARG A 68 21.63 0.11 -1.16
N ASP A 69 21.57 1.30 -1.72
CA ASP A 69 22.61 2.31 -1.52
C ASP A 69 22.02 3.74 -1.45
N ALA A 70 22.87 4.72 -1.16
CA ALA A 70 22.43 6.11 -0.98
C ALA A 70 21.98 6.80 -2.28
N ASP A 71 22.59 6.46 -3.41
CA ASP A 71 22.26 7.02 -4.72
C ASP A 71 20.97 6.42 -5.25
N SER A 72 20.83 5.09 -5.15
CA SER A 72 19.58 4.37 -5.43
C SER A 72 18.43 4.85 -4.55
N HIS A 73 18.69 5.13 -3.27
CA HIS A 73 17.69 5.71 -2.38
C HIS A 73 17.22 7.09 -2.84
N ARG A 74 18.17 7.96 -3.23
CA ARG A 74 17.85 9.31 -3.74
C ARG A 74 17.01 9.23 -5.01
N GLU A 75 17.42 8.44 -5.98
CA GLU A 75 16.75 8.34 -7.28
C GLU A 75 15.36 7.69 -7.16
N LEU A 76 15.24 6.56 -6.44
CA LEU A 76 13.93 5.95 -6.22
C LEU A 76 13.00 6.88 -5.45
N SER A 77 13.49 7.56 -4.40
CA SER A 77 12.68 8.56 -3.66
C SER A 77 12.19 9.69 -4.56
N ARG A 78 13.02 10.14 -5.50
CA ARG A 78 12.66 11.14 -6.52
C ARG A 78 11.54 10.61 -7.42
N GLN A 79 11.66 9.39 -7.96
CA GLN A 79 10.60 8.79 -8.79
C GLN A 79 9.24 8.70 -8.07
N PHE A 80 9.24 8.34 -6.77
CA PHE A 80 8.00 8.35 -5.98
C PHE A 80 7.46 9.76 -5.72
N HIS A 81 8.35 10.73 -5.49
CA HIS A 81 7.99 12.14 -5.29
C HIS A 81 7.36 12.74 -6.56
N ASP A 82 8.01 12.53 -7.70
CA ASP A 82 7.65 13.04 -9.02
C ASP A 82 6.51 12.22 -9.68
N ARG A 83 6.07 11.12 -9.04
CA ARG A 83 4.98 10.24 -9.47
C ARG A 83 5.28 9.54 -10.80
N GLU A 84 6.54 9.18 -11.02
CA GLU A 84 7.00 8.43 -12.19
C GLU A 84 6.77 6.92 -12.05
N THR A 85 6.43 6.46 -10.84
CA THR A 85 6.07 5.06 -10.58
C THR A 85 4.61 4.80 -10.89
N GLU A 86 4.34 3.62 -11.44
CA GLU A 86 2.96 3.13 -11.59
C GLU A 86 2.67 2.12 -10.48
N LYS A 87 1.51 2.25 -9.85
CA LYS A 87 1.09 1.36 -8.76
C LYS A 87 -0.33 0.92 -9.03
N ALA A 88 -0.57 -0.38 -8.92
CA ALA A 88 -1.92 -0.91 -8.84
C ALA A 88 -2.07 -1.80 -7.61
N TYR A 89 -3.27 -1.76 -7.05
CA TYR A 89 -3.66 -2.54 -5.90
C TYR A 89 -4.91 -3.33 -6.28
N ILE A 90 -4.99 -4.55 -5.80
CA ILE A 90 -6.22 -5.32 -5.81
C ILE A 90 -6.84 -5.26 -4.42
N ALA A 91 -8.14 -5.04 -4.37
CA ALA A 91 -8.90 -5.00 -3.14
C ALA A 91 -10.27 -5.68 -3.27
N LEU A 92 -10.82 -6.12 -2.14
CA LEU A 92 -12.24 -6.45 -2.03
C LEU A 92 -12.92 -5.32 -1.28
N CYS A 93 -13.98 -4.76 -1.85
CA CYS A 93 -14.79 -3.71 -1.25
C CYS A 93 -16.22 -4.20 -0.99
N TRP A 94 -16.84 -3.69 0.07
CA TRP A 94 -18.21 -4.02 0.42
C TRP A 94 -19.20 -3.50 -0.63
N GLY A 95 -20.20 -4.32 -0.95
CA GLY A 95 -21.24 -4.03 -1.94
C GLY A 95 -20.73 -3.98 -3.38
N GLU A 96 -21.55 -3.38 -4.24
CA GLU A 96 -21.32 -3.32 -5.68
C GLU A 96 -21.35 -1.87 -6.15
N PRO A 97 -20.19 -1.25 -6.45
CA PRO A 97 -20.18 0.07 -7.07
C PRO A 97 -21.01 0.07 -8.37
N GLU A 98 -21.94 1.02 -8.48
CA GLU A 98 -22.87 1.12 -9.61
C GLU A 98 -22.13 1.30 -10.95
N ARG A 99 -20.99 2.01 -10.93
CA ARG A 99 -20.14 2.23 -12.09
C ARG A 99 -19.04 1.19 -12.16
N ASP A 100 -18.61 0.86 -13.38
CA ASP A 100 -17.48 -0.06 -13.59
C ASP A 100 -16.12 0.59 -13.30
N SER A 101 -16.04 1.91 -13.26
CA SER A 101 -14.82 2.64 -12.92
C SER A 101 -15.12 4.07 -12.49
N GLY A 102 -14.12 4.70 -11.89
CA GLY A 102 -14.20 6.09 -11.50
C GLY A 102 -12.90 6.67 -10.97
N ARG A 103 -13.01 7.89 -10.45
CA ARG A 103 -11.93 8.59 -9.75
C ARG A 103 -12.46 9.17 -8.46
N ILE A 104 -11.63 9.15 -7.42
CA ILE A 104 -11.92 9.73 -6.11
C ILE A 104 -10.83 10.76 -5.86
N GLU A 105 -11.21 12.03 -5.86
CA GLU A 105 -10.31 13.17 -5.64
C GLU A 105 -10.76 13.93 -4.40
N LEU A 106 -10.46 13.36 -3.24
CA LEU A 106 -10.86 13.90 -1.95
C LEU A 106 -9.62 14.12 -1.08
N PRO A 107 -9.39 15.34 -0.57
CA PRO A 107 -8.23 15.67 0.24
C PRO A 107 -8.28 14.97 1.61
N LEU A 108 -7.13 14.48 2.08
CA LEU A 108 -7.02 13.66 3.28
C LEU A 108 -6.10 14.27 4.33
N ARG A 109 -6.46 14.11 5.61
CA ARG A 109 -5.55 14.37 6.73
C ARG A 109 -5.66 13.32 7.82
N TYR A 110 -4.68 13.33 8.71
CA TYR A 110 -4.72 12.59 9.95
C TYR A 110 -5.89 13.08 10.83
N ASP A 111 -6.54 12.14 11.53
CA ASP A 111 -7.60 12.42 12.49
C ASP A 111 -7.10 12.17 13.93
N PRO A 112 -6.65 13.21 14.66
CA PRO A 112 -6.10 13.06 16.00
C PRO A 112 -7.01 12.38 17.03
N PRO A 113 -8.35 12.58 17.04
CA PRO A 113 -9.25 11.96 18.01
C PRO A 113 -9.37 10.44 17.85
N THR A 114 -9.19 9.91 16.63
CA THR A 114 -9.46 8.49 16.33
C THR A 114 -8.21 7.75 15.82
N LYS A 115 -7.06 8.00 16.46
CA LYS A 115 -5.75 7.45 16.07
C LYS A 115 -5.82 5.93 15.80
N PRO A 116 -5.23 5.42 14.70
CA PRO A 116 -4.42 6.10 13.69
C PRO A 116 -5.21 6.53 12.43
N ARG A 117 -6.54 6.75 12.53
CA ARG A 117 -7.39 7.04 11.37
C ARG A 117 -7.04 8.36 10.68
N HIS A 118 -7.50 8.42 9.44
CA HIS A 118 -7.43 9.55 8.52
C HIS A 118 -8.84 9.79 7.99
N VAL A 119 -9.14 11.04 7.66
CA VAL A 119 -10.47 11.48 7.21
C VAL A 119 -10.36 12.38 5.99
N VAL A 120 -11.46 12.46 5.23
CA VAL A 120 -11.64 13.48 4.20
C VAL A 120 -11.82 14.83 4.89
N ASP A 121 -11.07 15.84 4.45
CA ASP A 121 -11.17 17.20 4.98
C ASP A 121 -10.83 18.22 3.87
N HIS A 122 -11.81 19.04 3.49
CA HIS A 122 -11.68 20.00 2.39
C HIS A 122 -10.89 21.26 2.75
N GLU A 123 -10.70 21.56 4.04
CA GLU A 123 -10.03 22.77 4.50
C GLU A 123 -8.55 22.51 4.79
N LEU A 124 -8.26 21.41 5.48
CA LEU A 124 -6.93 21.09 6.01
C LEU A 124 -6.33 19.82 5.38
N GLY A 125 -7.09 19.12 4.55
CA GLY A 125 -6.63 17.91 3.88
C GLY A 125 -5.60 18.19 2.79
N ARG A 126 -4.68 17.25 2.61
CA ARG A 126 -3.76 17.26 1.48
C ARG A 126 -4.42 16.57 0.30
N HIS A 127 -4.26 17.15 -0.89
CA HIS A 127 -4.73 16.56 -2.14
C HIS A 127 -4.37 15.08 -2.25
N ALA A 128 -5.37 14.28 -2.63
CA ALA A 128 -5.25 12.86 -2.88
C ALA A 128 -6.14 12.43 -4.05
N LEU A 129 -5.61 11.58 -4.93
CA LEU A 129 -6.28 11.09 -6.13
C LEU A 129 -6.08 9.58 -6.29
N THR A 130 -7.19 8.86 -6.42
CA THR A 130 -7.24 7.43 -6.68
C THR A 130 -8.17 7.16 -7.86
N PHE A 131 -7.70 6.42 -8.86
CA PHE A 131 -8.57 5.80 -9.85
C PHE A 131 -8.97 4.40 -9.38
N TRP A 132 -10.15 3.95 -9.76
CA TRP A 132 -10.63 2.60 -9.44
C TRP A 132 -11.40 2.00 -10.60
N ARG A 133 -11.39 0.67 -10.68
CA ARG A 133 -12.10 -0.13 -11.67
C ARG A 133 -12.62 -1.41 -11.03
N VAL A 134 -13.88 -1.75 -11.25
CA VAL A 134 -14.46 -3.04 -10.88
C VAL A 134 -13.92 -4.10 -11.83
N LEU A 135 -13.39 -5.17 -11.26
CA LEU A 135 -12.97 -6.35 -12.00
C LEU A 135 -14.08 -7.40 -11.97
N GLU A 136 -14.65 -7.64 -10.80
CA GLU A 136 -15.67 -8.66 -10.57
C GLU A 136 -16.66 -8.21 -9.50
N ARG A 137 -17.92 -8.64 -9.61
CA ARG A 137 -19.01 -8.38 -8.67
C ARG A 137 -19.56 -9.71 -8.14
N HIS A 138 -19.74 -9.80 -6.81
CA HIS A 138 -20.13 -11.04 -6.11
C HIS A 138 -21.37 -10.84 -5.23
N GLY A 139 -22.26 -9.90 -5.54
CA GLY A 139 -23.49 -9.59 -4.81
C GLY A 139 -23.26 -8.77 -3.55
N HIS A 140 -22.52 -9.30 -2.58
CA HIS A 140 -22.27 -8.62 -1.30
C HIS A 140 -20.94 -7.87 -1.24
N TYR A 141 -20.06 -8.11 -2.22
CA TYR A 141 -18.77 -7.43 -2.35
C TYR A 141 -18.31 -7.41 -3.81
N SER A 142 -17.32 -6.59 -4.11
CA SER A 142 -16.70 -6.50 -5.44
C SER A 142 -15.19 -6.54 -5.37
N ARG A 143 -14.57 -7.20 -6.33
CA ARG A 143 -13.12 -7.13 -6.58
C ARG A 143 -12.84 -5.89 -7.41
N VAL A 144 -11.95 -5.03 -6.90
CA VAL A 144 -11.59 -3.77 -7.54
C VAL A 144 -10.08 -3.65 -7.71
N GLU A 145 -9.68 -3.04 -8.81
CA GLU A 145 -8.34 -2.49 -8.99
C GLU A 145 -8.35 -1.03 -8.55
N LEU A 146 -7.34 -0.63 -7.78
CA LEU A 146 -7.13 0.74 -7.31
C LEU A 146 -5.76 1.25 -7.79
N THR A 147 -5.75 2.41 -8.41
CA THR A 147 -4.54 3.08 -8.93
C THR A 147 -4.33 4.42 -8.21
N PRO A 148 -3.56 4.44 -7.11
CA PRO A 148 -3.28 5.67 -6.37
C PRO A 148 -2.23 6.54 -7.09
N ILE A 149 -2.64 7.72 -7.55
CA ILE A 149 -1.72 8.70 -8.15
C ILE A 149 -0.87 9.37 -7.07
N THR A 150 -1.51 9.77 -5.97
CA THR A 150 -0.83 10.23 -4.74
C THR A 150 -0.61 9.08 -3.77
N GLY A 151 0.24 9.26 -2.76
CA GLY A 151 0.51 8.27 -1.71
C GLY A 151 0.24 8.78 -0.30
N ARG A 152 -1.00 9.20 0.01
CA ARG A 152 -1.36 9.60 1.37
C ARG A 152 -1.59 8.38 2.26
N SER A 153 -1.32 8.51 3.56
CA SER A 153 -1.59 7.46 4.53
C SER A 153 -3.07 7.03 4.48
N HIS A 154 -3.30 5.73 4.42
CA HIS A 154 -4.63 5.11 4.34
C HIS A 154 -5.49 5.60 3.15
N GLN A 155 -4.89 6.17 2.10
CA GLN A 155 -5.63 6.84 1.02
C GLN A 155 -6.71 5.95 0.39
N LEU A 156 -6.33 4.75 -0.04
CA LEU A 156 -7.23 3.81 -0.70
C LEU A 156 -8.40 3.40 0.20
N ARG A 157 -8.11 3.18 1.49
CA ARG A 157 -9.09 2.78 2.51
C ARG A 157 -10.13 3.87 2.75
N VAL A 158 -9.67 5.11 2.94
CA VAL A 158 -10.55 6.27 3.17
C VAL A 158 -11.33 6.65 1.92
N HIS A 159 -10.70 6.59 0.74
CA HIS A 159 -11.38 6.87 -0.52
C HIS A 159 -12.50 5.86 -0.79
N MET A 160 -12.22 4.57 -0.64
CA MET A 160 -13.24 3.53 -0.82
C MET A 160 -14.38 3.65 0.21
N LEU A 161 -14.06 3.98 1.47
CA LEU A 161 -15.08 4.34 2.47
C LEU A 161 -15.93 5.54 2.03
N SER A 162 -15.32 6.61 1.49
CA SER A 162 -16.02 7.86 1.14
C SER A 162 -17.05 7.71 0.03
N ILE A 163 -16.95 6.66 -0.77
CA ILE A 163 -17.94 6.32 -1.81
C ILE A 163 -18.92 5.21 -1.36
N GLY A 164 -18.92 4.86 -0.07
CA GLY A 164 -19.83 3.87 0.51
C GLY A 164 -19.39 2.41 0.39
N HIS A 165 -18.17 2.15 -0.09
CA HIS A 165 -17.66 0.80 -0.36
C HIS A 165 -16.38 0.52 0.45
N PRO A 166 -16.42 0.47 1.79
CA PRO A 166 -15.23 0.21 2.60
C PRO A 166 -14.59 -1.13 2.23
N LEU A 167 -13.28 -1.24 2.44
CA LEU A 167 -12.56 -2.49 2.16
C LEU A 167 -12.91 -3.58 3.17
N LEU A 168 -13.03 -4.81 2.70
CA LEU A 168 -13.34 -5.95 3.56
C LEU A 168 -12.22 -6.20 4.58
N GLY A 169 -12.61 -6.57 5.80
CA GLY A 169 -11.69 -6.84 6.91
C GLY A 169 -10.90 -5.62 7.39
N ASP A 170 -11.28 -4.39 6.98
CA ASP A 170 -10.63 -3.17 7.42
C ASP A 170 -11.03 -2.79 8.85
N ARG A 171 -10.17 -3.13 9.82
CA ARG A 171 -10.38 -2.88 11.25
C ARG A 171 -10.57 -1.41 11.62
N LEU A 172 -10.12 -0.49 10.77
CA LEU A 172 -10.22 0.94 11.05
C LEU A 172 -11.44 1.57 10.41
N TYR A 173 -11.84 1.13 9.22
CA TYR A 173 -12.79 1.89 8.39
C TYR A 173 -14.07 1.14 8.04
N ALA A 174 -14.08 -0.19 8.10
CA ALA A 174 -15.25 -0.98 7.77
C ALA A 174 -16.31 -0.88 8.88
N HIS A 175 -17.59 -0.94 8.49
CA HIS A 175 -18.67 -1.25 9.41
C HIS A 175 -18.66 -2.76 9.76
N GLU A 176 -19.48 -3.17 10.72
CA GLU A 176 -19.46 -4.51 11.31
C GLU A 176 -19.52 -5.64 10.27
N GLU A 177 -20.46 -5.58 9.33
CA GLU A 177 -20.62 -6.61 8.29
C GLU A 177 -19.42 -6.70 7.34
N ALA A 178 -18.90 -5.56 6.87
CA ALA A 178 -17.72 -5.51 6.00
C ALA A 178 -16.44 -5.94 6.71
N LEU A 179 -16.33 -5.66 8.02
CA LEU A 179 -15.24 -6.14 8.87
C LEU A 179 -15.30 -7.66 9.05
N ALA A 180 -16.49 -8.22 9.30
CA ALA A 180 -16.69 -9.65 9.52
C ALA A 180 -16.58 -10.48 8.22
N ALA A 181 -16.74 -9.86 7.05
CA ALA A 181 -16.70 -10.54 5.76
C ALA A 181 -15.33 -11.14 5.38
N HIS A 182 -14.24 -10.71 6.01
CA HIS A 182 -12.92 -11.29 5.78
C HIS A 182 -12.00 -11.13 7.00
N GLU A 183 -11.13 -12.12 7.26
CA GLU A 183 -10.26 -12.18 8.45
C GLU A 183 -9.14 -11.11 8.50
N ARG A 184 -8.93 -10.37 7.40
CA ARG A 184 -7.83 -9.41 7.23
C ARG A 184 -8.24 -8.32 6.26
N LEU A 185 -7.52 -7.21 6.27
CA LEU A 185 -7.64 -6.18 5.23
C LEU A 185 -7.38 -6.79 3.85
N CYS A 186 -8.42 -6.78 3.00
CA CYS A 186 -8.37 -7.15 1.59
C CYS A 186 -7.84 -5.99 0.75
N LEU A 187 -6.56 -5.65 0.97
CA LEU A 187 -5.81 -4.68 0.18
C LEU A 187 -4.41 -5.22 -0.08
N HIS A 188 -4.07 -5.37 -1.35
CA HIS A 188 -2.79 -5.92 -1.78
C HIS A 188 -2.17 -5.05 -2.88
N ALA A 189 -0.94 -4.59 -2.67
CA ALA A 189 -0.12 -3.90 -3.67
C ALA A 189 0.30 -4.92 -4.74
N SER A 190 -0.51 -5.06 -5.79
CA SER A 190 -0.34 -6.12 -6.78
C SER A 190 0.68 -5.80 -7.86
N LEU A 191 0.94 -4.52 -8.09
CA LEU A 191 1.82 -4.05 -9.16
C LEU A 191 2.62 -2.84 -8.70
N LEU A 192 3.93 -2.87 -9.01
CA LEU A 192 4.80 -1.70 -9.01
C LEU A 192 5.61 -1.66 -10.30
N VAL A 193 5.58 -0.53 -10.99
CA VAL A 193 6.47 -0.22 -12.11
C VAL A 193 7.35 0.97 -11.74
N LEU A 194 8.65 0.83 -11.93
CA LEU A 194 9.66 1.85 -11.62
C LEU A 194 10.78 1.83 -12.67
N THR A 195 11.63 2.84 -12.65
CA THR A 195 12.83 2.86 -13.47
C THR A 195 14.04 2.49 -12.61
N HIS A 196 14.80 1.47 -13.01
CA HIS A 196 15.97 1.02 -12.26
C HIS A 196 16.96 2.19 -12.07
N PRO A 197 17.39 2.50 -10.84
CA PRO A 197 18.11 3.74 -10.53
C PRO A 197 19.53 3.80 -11.13
N GLN A 198 20.15 2.66 -11.43
CA GLN A 198 21.47 2.60 -12.09
C GLN A 198 21.40 2.40 -13.62
N THR A 199 20.62 1.41 -14.10
CA THR A 199 20.57 1.07 -15.53
C THR A 199 19.61 1.93 -16.35
N GLY A 200 18.63 2.60 -15.72
CA GLY A 200 17.58 3.33 -16.43
C GLY A 200 16.51 2.44 -17.07
N GLU A 201 16.56 1.12 -16.85
CA GLU A 201 15.58 0.18 -17.39
C GLU A 201 14.22 0.32 -16.70
N ARG A 202 13.11 0.26 -17.46
CA ARG A 202 11.77 0.22 -16.87
C ARG A 202 11.45 -1.19 -16.38
N MET A 203 11.27 -1.36 -15.08
CA MET A 203 11.02 -2.64 -14.44
C MET A 203 9.59 -2.75 -13.94
N ARG A 204 9.02 -3.96 -14.05
CA ARG A 204 7.65 -4.28 -13.62
C ARG A 204 7.68 -5.46 -12.65
N PHE A 205 7.08 -5.27 -11.48
CA PHE A 205 6.98 -6.29 -10.44
C PHE A 205 5.53 -6.53 -10.07
N GLU A 206 5.14 -7.81 -10.04
CA GLU A 206 3.77 -8.23 -9.76
C GLU A 206 3.73 -9.23 -8.61
N SER A 207 2.62 -9.19 -7.86
CA SER A 207 2.27 -10.21 -6.88
C SER A 207 0.76 -10.41 -6.89
N ALA A 208 0.33 -11.67 -6.96
CA ALA A 208 -1.09 -12.00 -6.95
C ALA A 208 -1.69 -11.72 -5.57
N ALA A 209 -2.86 -11.07 -5.54
CA ALA A 209 -3.57 -10.87 -4.28
C ALA A 209 -3.97 -12.23 -3.69
N PRO A 210 -3.74 -12.48 -2.39
CA PRO A 210 -3.96 -13.77 -1.75
C PRO A 210 -5.44 -14.00 -1.36
N PHE A 211 -6.37 -13.33 -2.04
CA PHE A 211 -7.81 -13.33 -1.83
C PHE A 211 -8.53 -13.04 -3.15
#